data_AF-A0A3M1Z4F9-F1
#
_entry.id   AF-A0A3M1Z4F9-F1
#
_cell.length_a   1.000
_cell.length_b   1.000
_cell.length_c   1.000
_cell.angle_alpha   90.00
_cell.angle_beta   90.00
_cell.angle_gamma   90.00
#
_symmetry.space_group_name_H-M   'P 1'
#
loop_
_entity.id
_entity.type
_entity.pdbx_description
1 polymer ?
#
loop_
_entity_poly.entity_id
_entity_poly.type
_entity_poly.pdbx_seq_one_letter_code
_entity_poly.pdbx_strand_id
1 'polypeptide(L)'
;MVFRLFEMKFMKYILTFFFIQTAVFSAFGQIDRFYNNNAGTSLWSDPGNWLNAQIADGNDDIANIEADVTVDASYVINRLVVPANQTTSKTISGGLLTIDVNDLGADMIGIWNQSATGLTLNFTSDILINNNLWVPGVGSTNIEVANAGNSIVFNNTMTISNFTKVRSLSGASIEFNGQIAGSANLTFAIPCTNVTFGASANNSSFTGLFAVYCPLLVSNITAPGGFLPSTAELRVAETGTITINGANTMEASIWALNATGNFTLDFNADQNNIGTVKISNGNLILDLQPSGTNLSFANSSAETWNGTLTINNFQDFKIRFGTDNTGLTPAQLAKIDCGGGGTVLIDNQGYLYKQPACQITSSGLSNIKCNDNGTPSDPSDDFFTFDLDPQGTGLGSTYTVTGASLTPTNGTYGIPTTFSTNPGTAGAGDLNITIEDNLSSACTFPEIVTDPGTCSDACLLNASGLSNVQCDDNGTPSDPSDDFITFELDPQGLNLGTTYTVTGAVLTPGGGTYGIPTTFSTNPGTAGAGNLNITIQDDSDGACTFPETITDPGTCSD
;
A
#
# COMPACT_ATOMS: atom_id res chain seq x y z
N MET A 1 -81.67 6.45 -24.78
CA MET A 1 -80.55 6.43 -23.81
C MET A 1 -79.17 6.48 -24.49
N VAL A 2 -79.02 6.12 -25.78
CA VAL A 2 -77.72 6.17 -26.50
C VAL A 2 -77.35 7.58 -27.00
N PHE A 3 -78.32 8.48 -27.23
CA PHE A 3 -78.06 9.84 -27.73
C PHE A 3 -77.52 10.84 -26.69
N ARG A 4 -77.80 10.65 -25.38
CA ARG A 4 -77.30 11.56 -24.31
C ARG A 4 -75.85 11.26 -23.87
N LEU A 5 -75.31 10.08 -24.20
CA LEU A 5 -73.93 9.70 -23.85
C LEU A 5 -72.89 10.20 -24.85
N PHE A 6 -73.31 10.55 -26.08
CA PHE A 6 -72.41 11.06 -27.13
C PHE A 6 -72.10 12.56 -26.95
N GLU A 7 -73.08 13.38 -26.59
CA GLU A 7 -72.88 14.82 -26.37
C GLU A 7 -72.00 15.15 -25.15
N MET A 8 -72.15 14.41 -24.05
CA MET A 8 -71.35 14.63 -22.84
C MET A 8 -69.87 14.27 -22.99
N LYS A 9 -69.54 13.26 -23.81
CA LYS A 9 -68.15 12.88 -24.08
C LYS A 9 -67.51 13.81 -25.09
N PHE A 10 -68.22 14.21 -26.15
CA PHE A 10 -67.70 15.13 -27.16
C PHE A 10 -67.47 16.54 -26.60
N MET A 11 -68.35 17.03 -25.70
CA MET A 11 -68.18 18.33 -25.03
C MET A 11 -67.09 18.30 -23.95
N LYS A 12 -66.84 17.17 -23.28
CA LYS A 12 -65.65 16.97 -22.43
C LYS A 12 -64.37 16.97 -23.27
N TYR A 13 -64.34 16.30 -24.42
CA TYR A 13 -63.17 16.33 -25.29
C TYR A 13 -62.92 17.73 -25.85
N ILE A 14 -63.95 18.49 -26.23
CA ILE A 14 -63.78 19.88 -26.68
C ILE A 14 -63.35 20.81 -25.55
N LEU A 15 -63.91 20.70 -24.33
CA LEU A 15 -63.46 21.52 -23.19
C LEU A 15 -62.07 21.12 -22.69
N THR A 16 -61.70 19.84 -22.71
CA THR A 16 -60.35 19.36 -22.38
C THR A 16 -59.36 19.72 -23.48
N PHE A 17 -59.76 19.73 -24.76
CA PHE A 17 -58.91 20.17 -25.88
C PHE A 17 -58.78 21.69 -25.94
N PHE A 18 -59.81 22.47 -25.55
CA PHE A 18 -59.70 23.92 -25.36
C PHE A 18 -58.89 24.27 -24.12
N PHE A 19 -59.04 23.56 -22.98
CA PHE A 19 -58.19 23.76 -21.80
C PHE A 19 -56.73 23.37 -22.07
N ILE A 20 -56.48 22.32 -22.85
CA ILE A 20 -55.14 21.94 -23.29
C ILE A 20 -54.63 22.95 -24.32
N GLN A 21 -55.42 23.45 -25.26
CA GLN A 21 -54.94 24.51 -26.18
C GLN A 21 -54.72 25.85 -25.47
N THR A 22 -55.51 26.23 -24.47
CA THR A 22 -55.27 27.45 -23.68
C THR A 22 -54.15 27.27 -22.65
N ALA A 23 -53.92 26.05 -22.14
CA ALA A 23 -52.78 25.74 -21.26
C ALA A 23 -51.47 25.48 -22.04
N VAL A 24 -51.56 25.10 -23.31
CA VAL A 24 -50.42 24.92 -24.22
C VAL A 24 -50.08 26.23 -24.95
N PHE A 25 -51.03 27.17 -25.09
CA PHE A 25 -50.73 28.57 -25.47
C PHE A 25 -50.31 29.46 -24.28
N SER A 26 -50.40 28.96 -23.04
CA SER A 26 -49.67 29.52 -21.90
C SER A 26 -48.33 28.81 -21.66
N ALA A 27 -47.80 28.10 -22.66
CA ALA A 27 -46.37 27.83 -22.70
C ALA A 27 -45.68 29.21 -22.73
N PHE A 28 -44.96 29.54 -21.66
CA PHE A 28 -44.19 30.76 -21.51
C PHE A 28 -43.34 30.97 -22.77
N GLY A 29 -43.76 31.90 -23.62
CA GLY A 29 -43.08 32.16 -24.89
C GLY A 29 -41.79 32.91 -24.58
N GLN A 30 -40.64 32.26 -24.77
CA GLN A 30 -39.35 32.92 -24.67
C GLN A 30 -39.26 34.07 -25.68
N ILE A 31 -38.78 35.23 -25.26
CA ILE A 31 -38.77 36.45 -26.07
C ILE A 31 -37.33 36.85 -26.38
N ASP A 32 -36.93 36.76 -27.65
CA ASP A 32 -35.62 37.26 -28.09
C ASP A 32 -35.56 38.80 -28.07
N ARG A 33 -34.57 39.32 -27.34
CA ARG A 33 -34.20 40.74 -27.28
C ARG A 33 -32.76 40.89 -27.74
N PHE A 34 -32.51 41.74 -28.74
CA PHE A 34 -31.16 41.92 -29.30
C PHE A 34 -30.56 43.24 -28.82
N TYR A 35 -29.43 43.16 -28.10
CA TYR A 35 -28.66 44.30 -27.64
C TYR A 35 -27.52 44.58 -28.63
N ASN A 36 -27.55 45.74 -29.29
CA ASN A 36 -26.57 46.12 -30.31
C ASN A 36 -25.88 47.47 -30.06
N ASN A 37 -26.20 48.14 -28.95
CA ASN A 37 -25.66 49.44 -28.56
C ASN A 37 -25.79 50.53 -29.64
N ASN A 38 -26.88 50.51 -30.42
CA ASN A 38 -27.06 51.46 -31.53
C ASN A 38 -27.20 52.93 -31.07
N ALA A 39 -27.68 53.20 -29.85
CA ALA A 39 -27.69 54.55 -29.28
C ALA A 39 -26.33 54.98 -28.70
N GLY A 40 -25.38 54.06 -28.52
CA GLY A 40 -24.01 54.33 -28.12
C GLY A 40 -23.82 54.67 -26.65
N THR A 41 -24.84 54.50 -25.82
CA THR A 41 -24.77 54.79 -24.37
C THR A 41 -24.18 53.63 -23.57
N SER A 42 -24.13 52.43 -24.14
CA SER A 42 -23.71 51.18 -23.48
C SER A 42 -24.55 50.78 -22.26
N LEU A 43 -25.63 51.50 -21.93
CA LEU A 43 -26.49 51.19 -20.79
C LEU A 43 -27.52 50.12 -21.16
N TRP A 44 -27.80 49.21 -20.24
CA TRP A 44 -28.85 48.20 -20.38
C TRP A 44 -30.24 48.84 -20.36
N SER A 45 -30.44 49.86 -19.53
CA SER A 45 -31.71 50.60 -19.40
C SER A 45 -32.15 51.38 -20.64
N ASP A 46 -31.24 51.72 -21.56
CA ASP A 46 -31.53 52.57 -22.72
C ASP A 46 -32.22 51.76 -23.83
N PRO A 47 -33.52 51.97 -24.10
CA PRO A 47 -34.22 51.23 -25.15
C PRO A 47 -33.59 51.43 -26.53
N GLY A 48 -32.90 52.55 -26.78
CA GLY A 48 -32.21 52.81 -28.05
C GLY A 48 -31.07 51.84 -28.37
N ASN A 49 -30.56 51.11 -27.38
CA ASN A 49 -29.54 50.07 -27.54
C ASN A 49 -30.11 48.69 -27.87
N TRP A 50 -31.44 48.54 -27.80
CA TRP A 50 -32.15 47.28 -28.07
C TRP A 50 -32.91 47.37 -29.38
N LEU A 51 -32.86 46.30 -30.18
CA LEU A 51 -33.68 46.18 -31.38
C LEU A 51 -35.16 46.33 -31.01
N ASN A 52 -35.90 47.13 -31.79
CA ASN A 52 -37.31 47.48 -31.53
C ASN A 52 -37.59 48.25 -30.23
N ALA A 53 -36.57 48.83 -29.58
CA ALA A 53 -36.71 49.59 -28.35
C ALA A 53 -37.37 48.82 -27.20
N GLN A 54 -36.97 47.58 -27.01
CA GLN A 54 -37.45 46.70 -25.94
C GLN A 54 -36.29 46.12 -25.15
N ILE A 55 -36.15 46.57 -23.91
CA ILE A 55 -35.13 46.04 -22.98
C ILE A 55 -35.47 44.59 -22.59
N ALA A 56 -34.45 43.80 -22.27
CA ALA A 56 -34.64 42.50 -21.60
C ALA A 56 -34.68 42.70 -20.09
N ASP A 57 -35.83 42.48 -19.45
CA ASP A 57 -36.01 42.58 -18.00
C ASP A 57 -37.22 41.75 -17.53
N GLY A 58 -37.24 40.49 -17.95
CA GLY A 58 -38.22 39.51 -17.55
C GLY A 58 -37.62 38.12 -17.62
N ASN A 59 -38.08 37.22 -16.76
CA ASN A 59 -37.64 35.83 -16.74
C ASN A 59 -38.11 34.99 -17.95
N ASP A 60 -38.78 35.60 -18.94
CA ASP A 60 -39.06 35.03 -20.26
C ASP A 60 -38.14 35.63 -21.36
N ASP A 61 -37.40 36.71 -21.08
CA ASP A 61 -36.55 37.39 -22.07
C ASP A 61 -35.20 36.68 -22.27
N ILE A 62 -34.83 36.46 -23.54
CA ILE A 62 -33.51 36.03 -23.99
C ILE A 62 -32.74 37.27 -24.45
N ALA A 63 -31.69 37.65 -23.72
CA ALA A 63 -30.80 38.74 -24.08
C ALA A 63 -29.69 38.26 -25.03
N ASN A 64 -29.83 38.59 -26.32
CA ASN A 64 -28.84 38.35 -27.37
C ASN A 64 -27.85 39.53 -27.40
N ILE A 65 -26.62 39.31 -26.94
CA ILE A 65 -25.61 40.35 -26.75
C ILE A 65 -24.69 40.47 -27.98
N GLU A 66 -24.81 41.58 -28.70
CA GLU A 66 -24.03 41.90 -29.92
C GLU A 66 -23.05 43.07 -29.72
N ALA A 67 -23.03 43.68 -28.53
CA ALA A 67 -22.09 44.75 -28.14
C ALA A 67 -21.79 44.69 -26.62
N ASP A 68 -20.74 45.36 -26.17
CA ASP A 68 -20.44 45.52 -24.74
C ASP A 68 -21.58 46.27 -24.03
N VAL A 69 -21.94 45.82 -22.82
CA VAL A 69 -23.08 46.36 -22.07
C VAL A 69 -22.74 46.62 -20.61
N THR A 70 -23.25 47.73 -20.08
CA THR A 70 -23.26 48.09 -18.67
C THR A 70 -24.65 47.88 -18.10
N VAL A 71 -24.77 46.91 -17.20
CA VAL A 71 -25.91 46.65 -16.32
C VAL A 71 -25.98 47.78 -15.30
N ASP A 72 -26.77 48.82 -15.57
CA ASP A 72 -26.82 50.05 -14.76
C ASP A 72 -27.84 50.01 -13.61
N ALA A 73 -28.64 48.96 -13.54
CA ALA A 73 -29.51 48.60 -12.43
C ALA A 73 -29.55 47.06 -12.29
N SER A 74 -30.40 46.53 -11.41
CA SER A 74 -30.63 45.09 -11.34
C SER A 74 -31.66 44.65 -12.38
N TYR A 75 -31.33 43.65 -13.19
CA TYR A 75 -32.25 43.09 -14.20
C TYR A 75 -32.41 41.58 -14.03
N VAL A 76 -33.54 41.07 -14.46
CA VAL A 76 -33.84 39.62 -14.50
C VAL A 76 -34.04 39.19 -15.94
N ILE A 77 -33.40 38.10 -16.35
CA ILE A 77 -33.57 37.51 -17.68
C ILE A 77 -33.67 35.98 -17.59
N ASN A 78 -34.32 35.37 -18.59
CA ASN A 78 -34.32 33.92 -18.77
C ASN A 78 -32.93 33.40 -19.13
N ARG A 79 -32.29 34.09 -20.10
CA ARG A 79 -31.08 33.62 -20.75
C ARG A 79 -30.26 34.78 -21.30
N LEU A 80 -28.95 34.69 -21.17
CA LEU A 80 -27.98 35.53 -21.88
C LEU A 80 -27.28 34.71 -22.97
N VAL A 81 -27.24 35.23 -24.20
CA VAL A 81 -26.65 34.56 -25.36
C VAL A 81 -25.67 35.51 -26.05
N VAL A 82 -24.48 35.02 -26.41
CA VAL A 82 -23.67 35.62 -27.48
C VAL A 82 -23.97 34.88 -28.78
N PRO A 83 -24.64 35.53 -29.75
CA PRO A 83 -25.06 34.86 -30.98
C PRO A 83 -23.90 34.30 -31.83
N ALA A 84 -24.20 33.31 -32.67
CA ALA A 84 -23.20 32.60 -33.48
C ALA A 84 -22.41 33.50 -34.46
N ASN A 85 -23.01 34.60 -34.93
CA ASN A 85 -22.44 35.51 -35.92
C ASN A 85 -21.48 36.56 -35.32
N GLN A 86 -21.28 36.55 -34.00
CA GLN A 86 -20.43 37.53 -33.33
C GLN A 86 -18.94 37.23 -33.54
N THR A 87 -18.14 38.28 -33.74
CA THR A 87 -16.69 38.21 -34.09
C THR A 87 -15.74 38.81 -33.07
N THR A 88 -16.26 39.55 -32.09
CA THR A 88 -15.49 40.25 -31.05
C THR A 88 -15.94 39.85 -29.66
N SER A 89 -15.02 39.81 -28.71
CA SER A 89 -15.34 39.57 -27.30
C SER A 89 -16.41 40.54 -26.79
N LYS A 90 -17.18 40.09 -25.80
CA LYS A 90 -18.29 40.83 -25.19
C LYS A 90 -18.06 40.98 -23.70
N THR A 91 -18.26 42.18 -23.18
CA THR A 91 -18.14 42.48 -21.76
C THR A 91 -19.50 42.86 -21.19
N ILE A 92 -19.88 42.21 -20.09
CA ILE A 92 -21.01 42.56 -19.24
C ILE A 92 -20.44 43.17 -17.96
N SER A 93 -20.63 44.46 -17.77
CA SER A 93 -20.12 45.22 -16.62
C SER A 93 -21.25 45.86 -15.82
N GLY A 94 -20.96 46.39 -14.63
CA GLY A 94 -21.93 47.14 -13.82
C GLY A 94 -22.49 46.33 -12.66
N GLY A 95 -23.78 46.52 -12.39
CA GLY A 95 -24.53 45.96 -11.27
C GLY A 95 -24.92 44.50 -11.45
N LEU A 96 -26.00 44.07 -10.77
CA LEU A 96 -26.42 42.69 -10.68
C LEU A 96 -27.25 42.25 -11.89
N LEU A 97 -26.87 41.17 -12.56
CA LEU A 97 -27.71 40.49 -13.54
C LEU A 97 -28.18 39.15 -12.99
N THR A 98 -29.49 38.95 -12.93
CA THR A 98 -30.11 37.70 -12.47
C THR A 98 -30.52 36.85 -13.66
N ILE A 99 -30.03 35.60 -13.67
CA ILE A 99 -30.43 34.57 -14.62
C ILE A 99 -31.45 33.66 -13.92
N ASP A 100 -32.73 33.84 -14.23
CA ASP A 100 -33.85 33.04 -13.72
C ASP A 100 -34.47 32.27 -14.87
N VAL A 101 -34.03 31.03 -15.06
CA VAL A 101 -34.51 30.19 -16.17
C VAL A 101 -35.94 29.74 -15.89
N ASN A 102 -36.91 30.33 -16.59
CA ASN A 102 -38.35 30.09 -16.42
C ASN A 102 -38.91 29.08 -17.46
N ASP A 103 -38.13 28.05 -17.82
CA ASP A 103 -38.53 27.02 -18.78
C ASP A 103 -38.16 25.60 -18.31
N LEU A 104 -39.07 24.64 -18.53
CA LEU A 104 -38.91 23.21 -18.20
C LEU A 104 -38.58 22.36 -19.45
N GLY A 105 -37.70 22.89 -20.31
CA GLY A 105 -37.24 22.24 -21.54
C GLY A 105 -35.96 21.41 -21.40
N ALA A 106 -35.63 20.63 -22.43
CA ALA A 106 -34.31 20.06 -22.58
C ALA A 106 -33.35 21.19 -23.00
N ASP A 107 -32.30 21.44 -22.20
CA ASP A 107 -31.34 22.54 -22.34
C ASP A 107 -31.76 23.89 -21.74
N MET A 108 -32.08 23.89 -20.44
CA MET A 108 -32.21 25.05 -19.53
C MET A 108 -30.92 25.91 -19.44
N ILE A 109 -30.41 26.38 -20.57
CA ILE A 109 -29.21 27.20 -20.68
C ILE A 109 -29.57 28.61 -20.24
N GLY A 110 -28.93 29.08 -19.17
CA GLY A 110 -29.06 30.44 -18.68
C GLY A 110 -27.99 31.38 -19.24
N ILE A 111 -26.80 30.87 -19.54
CA ILE A 111 -25.71 31.64 -20.15
C ILE A 111 -25.12 30.82 -21.28
N TRP A 112 -25.04 31.39 -22.48
CA TRP A 112 -24.53 30.71 -23.66
C TRP A 112 -23.58 31.58 -24.48
N ASN A 113 -22.33 31.15 -24.61
CA ASN A 113 -21.46 31.69 -25.66
C ASN A 113 -21.51 30.76 -26.87
N GLN A 114 -22.28 31.14 -27.89
CA GLN A 114 -22.54 30.34 -29.09
C GLN A 114 -21.70 30.78 -30.30
N SER A 115 -20.80 31.75 -30.15
CA SER A 115 -20.05 32.31 -31.28
C SER A 115 -19.37 31.23 -32.14
N ALA A 116 -19.37 31.41 -33.45
CA ALA A 116 -18.65 30.55 -34.38
C ALA A 116 -17.17 30.93 -34.55
N THR A 117 -16.68 31.99 -33.88
CA THR A 117 -15.39 32.62 -34.22
C THR A 117 -14.33 32.59 -33.12
N GLY A 118 -14.59 31.96 -31.97
CA GLY A 118 -13.62 31.87 -30.88
C GLY A 118 -13.42 33.18 -30.12
N LEU A 119 -14.45 33.62 -29.39
CA LEU A 119 -14.44 34.86 -28.60
C LEU A 119 -14.70 34.64 -27.11
N THR A 120 -14.36 35.65 -26.31
CA THR A 120 -14.62 35.67 -24.87
C THR A 120 -15.89 36.44 -24.52
N LEU A 121 -16.75 35.85 -23.70
CA LEU A 121 -17.77 36.56 -22.92
C LEU A 121 -17.22 36.82 -21.52
N ASN A 122 -17.04 38.09 -21.17
CA ASN A 122 -16.43 38.54 -19.93
C ASN A 122 -17.46 39.17 -19.00
N PHE A 123 -17.61 38.63 -17.80
CA PHE A 123 -18.44 39.20 -16.74
C PHE A 123 -17.57 39.92 -15.72
N THR A 124 -17.70 41.25 -15.65
CA THR A 124 -17.20 42.06 -14.53
C THR A 124 -18.34 42.55 -13.64
N SER A 125 -19.59 42.27 -14.02
CA SER A 125 -20.81 42.43 -13.20
C SER A 125 -20.99 41.27 -12.23
N ASP A 126 -21.77 41.49 -11.18
CA ASP A 126 -22.25 40.39 -10.34
C ASP A 126 -23.34 39.60 -11.07
N ILE A 127 -23.30 38.28 -10.96
CA ILE A 127 -24.27 37.36 -11.55
C ILE A 127 -24.97 36.57 -10.45
N LEU A 128 -26.30 36.52 -10.49
CA LEU A 128 -27.11 35.65 -9.65
C LEU A 128 -27.77 34.58 -10.52
N ILE A 129 -27.45 33.31 -10.29
CA ILE A 129 -28.15 32.19 -10.91
C ILE A 129 -29.27 31.74 -9.98
N ASN A 130 -30.51 32.09 -10.34
CA ASN A 130 -31.69 31.85 -9.51
C ASN A 130 -32.84 31.25 -10.32
N ASN A 131 -32.74 29.97 -10.65
CA ASN A 131 -33.80 29.24 -11.34
C ASN A 131 -34.93 28.84 -10.37
N ASN A 132 -35.99 29.64 -10.35
CA ASN A 132 -37.11 29.46 -9.43
C ASN A 132 -38.00 28.25 -9.78
N LEU A 133 -37.89 27.68 -10.99
CA LEU A 133 -38.61 26.50 -11.44
C LEU A 133 -37.84 25.19 -11.20
N TRP A 134 -36.87 25.18 -10.29
CA TRP A 134 -36.08 23.98 -10.03
C TRP A 134 -36.95 22.77 -9.66
N VAL A 135 -36.82 21.69 -10.45
CA VAL A 135 -37.44 20.39 -10.19
C VAL A 135 -36.33 19.37 -9.90
N PRO A 136 -36.41 18.61 -8.79
CA PRO A 136 -35.44 17.54 -8.50
C PRO A 136 -35.25 16.59 -9.69
N GLY A 137 -34.00 16.38 -10.09
CA GLY A 137 -33.64 15.45 -11.18
C GLY A 137 -33.82 15.96 -12.60
N VAL A 138 -34.38 17.16 -12.80
CA VAL A 138 -34.64 17.73 -14.14
C VAL A 138 -34.14 19.18 -14.26
N GLY A 139 -34.30 20.01 -13.22
CA GLY A 139 -33.96 21.43 -13.25
C GLY A 139 -32.47 21.70 -13.00
N SER A 140 -31.74 22.15 -14.00
CA SER A 140 -30.40 22.72 -13.82
C SER A 140 -30.20 23.91 -14.72
N THR A 141 -29.77 25.05 -14.18
CA THR A 141 -29.32 26.14 -15.05
C THR A 141 -27.98 25.75 -15.67
N ASN A 142 -27.92 25.68 -17.00
CA ASN A 142 -26.69 25.40 -17.71
C ASN A 142 -25.97 26.70 -18.07
N ILE A 143 -24.68 26.76 -17.80
CA ILE A 143 -23.73 27.72 -18.37
C ILE A 143 -22.95 26.95 -19.42
N GLU A 144 -23.03 27.39 -20.67
CA GLU A 144 -22.48 26.66 -21.80
C GLU A 144 -21.58 27.52 -22.66
N VAL A 145 -20.42 26.96 -23.00
CA VAL A 145 -19.51 27.52 -24.00
C VAL A 145 -19.45 26.56 -25.18
N ALA A 146 -20.01 26.98 -26.30
CA ALA A 146 -19.98 26.21 -27.54
C ALA A 146 -18.72 26.53 -28.34
N ASN A 147 -18.30 25.60 -29.21
CA ASN A 147 -17.20 25.76 -30.17
C ASN A 147 -15.80 25.99 -29.57
N ALA A 148 -14.78 25.46 -30.26
CA ALA A 148 -13.39 25.64 -29.86
C ALA A 148 -12.98 27.11 -29.92
N GLY A 149 -12.18 27.56 -28.94
CA GLY A 149 -11.68 28.94 -28.85
C GLY A 149 -12.63 29.92 -28.16
N ASN A 150 -13.90 29.57 -27.94
CA ASN A 150 -14.79 30.40 -27.14
C ASN A 150 -14.47 30.26 -25.64
N SER A 151 -14.72 31.34 -24.90
CA SER A 151 -14.62 31.32 -23.44
C SER A 151 -15.70 32.12 -22.73
N ILE A 152 -15.94 31.76 -21.47
CA ILE A 152 -16.65 32.61 -20.51
C ILE A 152 -15.72 32.88 -19.32
N VAL A 153 -15.58 34.15 -18.93
CA VAL A 153 -14.74 34.57 -17.81
C VAL A 153 -15.60 35.29 -16.77
N PHE A 154 -15.59 34.82 -15.54
CA PHE A 154 -16.23 35.46 -14.39
C PHE A 154 -15.18 36.19 -13.55
N ASN A 155 -15.04 37.50 -13.75
CA ASN A 155 -14.10 38.36 -13.02
C ASN A 155 -14.69 39.00 -11.76
N ASN A 156 -15.96 38.75 -11.46
CA ASN A 156 -16.64 39.23 -10.26
C ASN A 156 -17.48 38.10 -9.63
N THR A 157 -18.43 38.43 -8.75
CA THR A 157 -19.16 37.42 -7.97
C THR A 157 -20.21 36.70 -8.80
N MET A 158 -20.16 35.37 -8.79
CA MET A 158 -21.23 34.51 -9.28
C MET A 158 -21.91 33.82 -8.09
N THR A 159 -23.14 34.21 -7.78
CA THR A 159 -23.94 33.60 -6.71
C THR A 159 -24.84 32.51 -7.27
N ILE A 160 -24.73 31.31 -6.72
CA ILE A 160 -25.50 30.12 -7.09
C ILE A 160 -26.59 29.89 -6.03
N SER A 161 -27.83 30.28 -6.33
CA SER A 161 -28.98 30.04 -5.46
C SER A 161 -29.72 28.74 -5.76
N ASN A 162 -29.55 28.20 -6.97
CA ASN A 162 -30.14 26.93 -7.41
C ASN A 162 -29.12 26.09 -8.18
N PHE A 163 -29.43 24.80 -8.38
CA PHE A 163 -28.54 23.86 -9.05
C PHE A 163 -28.06 24.42 -10.40
N THR A 164 -26.74 24.55 -10.56
CA THR A 164 -26.10 25.08 -11.75
C THR A 164 -25.11 24.08 -12.30
N LYS A 165 -25.07 23.97 -13.63
CA LYS A 165 -24.18 23.08 -14.36
C LYS A 165 -23.36 23.90 -15.34
N VAL A 166 -22.05 23.68 -15.37
CA VAL A 166 -21.15 24.28 -16.35
C VAL A 166 -20.72 23.22 -17.36
N ARG A 167 -20.79 23.57 -18.64
CA ARG A 167 -20.37 22.77 -19.80
C ARG A 167 -19.45 23.59 -20.69
N SER A 168 -18.30 23.02 -21.05
CA SER A 168 -17.43 23.57 -22.09
C SER A 168 -17.21 22.50 -23.16
N LEU A 169 -17.72 22.76 -24.37
CA LEU A 169 -17.52 21.86 -25.50
C LEU A 169 -16.03 21.76 -25.86
N SER A 170 -15.67 20.80 -26.71
CA SER A 170 -14.26 20.54 -27.06
C SER A 170 -13.54 21.80 -27.53
N GLY A 171 -12.47 22.18 -26.81
CA GLY A 171 -11.64 23.35 -27.11
C GLY A 171 -12.18 24.67 -26.57
N ALA A 172 -13.30 24.67 -25.86
CA ALA A 172 -13.85 25.83 -25.16
C ALA A 172 -13.33 25.89 -23.71
N SER A 173 -13.38 27.08 -23.10
CA SER A 173 -12.94 27.28 -21.70
C SER A 173 -13.90 28.09 -20.84
N ILE A 174 -13.85 27.84 -19.54
CA ILE A 174 -14.49 28.67 -18.52
C ILE A 174 -13.43 29.06 -17.48
N GLU A 175 -13.43 30.32 -17.08
CA GLU A 175 -12.48 30.86 -16.10
C GLU A 175 -13.22 31.61 -14.99
N PHE A 176 -12.89 31.29 -13.74
CA PHE A 176 -13.40 31.94 -12.55
C PHE A 176 -12.25 32.71 -11.88
N ASN A 177 -12.28 34.04 -12.00
CA ASN A 177 -11.30 34.94 -11.39
C ASN A 177 -11.87 35.72 -10.21
N GLY A 178 -13.20 35.79 -10.10
CA GLY A 178 -13.92 36.34 -8.97
C GLY A 178 -14.30 35.28 -7.93
N GLN A 179 -15.43 35.51 -7.26
CA GLN A 179 -15.93 34.66 -6.17
C GLN A 179 -17.11 33.82 -6.64
N ILE A 180 -17.12 32.53 -6.28
CA ILE A 180 -18.33 31.72 -6.30
C ILE A 180 -18.96 31.77 -4.90
N ALA A 181 -20.24 32.14 -4.84
CA ALA A 181 -21.01 32.26 -3.61
C ALA A 181 -22.31 31.44 -3.66
N GLY A 182 -22.94 31.28 -2.50
CA GLY A 182 -24.20 30.53 -2.36
C GLY A 182 -24.02 29.13 -1.78
N SER A 183 -25.14 28.43 -1.67
CA SER A 183 -25.25 27.12 -1.00
C SER A 183 -25.75 26.00 -1.92
N ALA A 184 -26.13 26.34 -3.15
CA ALA A 184 -26.62 25.34 -4.10
C ALA A 184 -25.47 24.66 -4.86
N ASN A 185 -25.77 23.52 -5.46
CA ASN A 185 -24.78 22.69 -6.13
C ASN A 185 -24.27 23.36 -7.42
N LEU A 186 -22.95 23.39 -7.58
CA LEU A 186 -22.28 23.71 -8.83
C LEU A 186 -21.66 22.44 -9.42
N THR A 187 -22.12 22.06 -10.61
CA THR A 187 -21.67 20.83 -11.27
C THR A 187 -20.84 21.13 -12.50
N PHE A 188 -19.62 20.59 -12.56
CA PHE A 188 -18.76 20.60 -13.73
C PHE A 188 -18.99 19.30 -14.51
N ALA A 189 -19.81 19.34 -15.56
CA ALA A 189 -20.32 18.14 -16.20
C ALA A 189 -19.89 17.99 -17.65
N ILE A 190 -19.61 16.75 -18.05
CA ILE A 190 -19.17 16.39 -19.39
C ILE A 190 -20.22 16.86 -20.45
N PRO A 191 -19.77 17.44 -21.58
CA PRO A 191 -18.39 17.83 -21.88
C PRO A 191 -17.96 19.10 -21.13
N CYS A 192 -16.76 19.07 -20.58
CA CYS A 192 -16.10 20.22 -19.97
C CYS A 192 -14.58 20.03 -20.06
N THR A 193 -13.95 20.67 -21.06
CA THR A 193 -12.54 20.39 -21.40
C THR A 193 -11.52 21.28 -20.70
N ASN A 194 -11.90 22.51 -20.35
CA ASN A 194 -10.97 23.44 -19.70
C ASN A 194 -11.73 24.36 -18.73
N VAL A 195 -11.54 24.12 -17.44
CA VAL A 195 -12.08 24.97 -16.37
C VAL A 195 -10.93 25.42 -15.50
N THR A 196 -10.82 26.73 -15.29
CA THR A 196 -9.73 27.33 -14.52
C THR A 196 -10.26 28.24 -13.44
N PHE A 197 -9.64 28.19 -12.26
CA PHE A 197 -9.79 29.22 -11.24
C PHE A 197 -8.51 30.04 -11.20
N GLY A 198 -8.61 31.34 -11.43
CA GLY A 198 -7.46 32.24 -11.41
C GLY A 198 -6.94 32.50 -10.01
N ALA A 199 -5.73 33.08 -9.93
CA ALA A 199 -5.06 33.33 -8.65
C ALA A 199 -5.82 34.30 -7.73
N SER A 200 -6.62 35.21 -8.32
CA SER A 200 -7.44 36.18 -7.58
C SER A 200 -8.76 35.62 -7.06
N ALA A 201 -9.19 34.43 -7.51
CA ALA A 201 -10.48 33.89 -7.13
C ALA A 201 -10.52 33.52 -5.65
N ASN A 202 -11.70 33.65 -5.03
CA ASN A 202 -11.90 33.33 -3.62
C ASN A 202 -13.34 32.88 -3.38
N ASN A 203 -13.51 31.58 -3.18
CA ASN A 203 -14.78 30.92 -2.93
C ASN A 203 -15.04 30.70 -1.43
N SER A 204 -14.34 31.37 -0.52
CA SER A 204 -14.45 31.13 0.94
C SER A 204 -15.87 31.25 1.51
N SER A 205 -16.78 31.96 0.84
CA SER A 205 -18.20 32.07 1.24
C SER A 205 -19.08 30.93 0.75
N PHE A 206 -18.58 30.07 -0.13
CA PHE A 206 -19.37 29.01 -0.74
C PHE A 206 -19.61 27.88 0.27
N THR A 207 -20.87 27.47 0.40
CA THR A 207 -21.29 26.43 1.35
C THR A 207 -22.00 25.26 0.68
N GLY A 208 -22.06 25.28 -0.65
CA GLY A 208 -22.69 24.25 -1.45
C GLY A 208 -21.73 23.12 -1.81
N LEU A 209 -22.16 22.35 -2.79
CA LEU A 209 -21.41 21.21 -3.31
C LEU A 209 -20.75 21.55 -4.65
N PHE A 210 -19.44 21.28 -4.76
CA PHE A 210 -18.76 21.16 -6.05
C PHE A 210 -18.84 19.71 -6.52
N ALA A 211 -19.61 19.47 -7.58
CA ALA A 211 -19.70 18.16 -8.22
C ALA A 211 -18.87 18.15 -9.51
N VAL A 212 -17.71 17.51 -9.48
CA VAL A 212 -16.75 17.51 -10.58
C VAL A 212 -16.79 16.17 -11.31
N TYR A 213 -17.26 16.20 -12.54
CA TYR A 213 -17.29 15.07 -13.47
C TYR A 213 -16.45 15.36 -14.72
N CYS A 214 -15.63 16.41 -14.67
CA CYS A 214 -14.86 16.90 -15.81
C CYS A 214 -13.51 16.17 -15.95
N PRO A 215 -13.00 16.00 -17.18
CA PRO A 215 -11.65 15.48 -17.39
C PRO A 215 -10.55 16.39 -16.82
N LEU A 216 -10.71 17.73 -16.87
CA LEU A 216 -9.65 18.66 -16.46
C LEU A 216 -10.21 19.93 -15.80
N LEU A 217 -9.81 20.17 -14.55
CA LEU A 217 -10.04 21.41 -13.80
C LEU A 217 -8.75 21.83 -13.12
N VAL A 218 -8.40 23.11 -13.22
CA VAL A 218 -7.18 23.66 -12.62
C VAL A 218 -7.52 24.80 -11.67
N SER A 219 -7.00 24.74 -10.45
CA SER A 219 -7.10 25.82 -9.48
C SER A 219 -5.74 26.48 -9.26
N ASN A 220 -5.65 27.78 -9.57
CA ASN A 220 -4.49 28.63 -9.30
C ASN A 220 -4.72 29.55 -8.10
N ILE A 221 -5.84 29.40 -7.39
CA ILE A 221 -6.19 30.26 -6.24
C ILE A 221 -5.07 30.24 -5.22
N THR A 222 -4.72 31.40 -4.66
CA THR A 222 -3.66 31.51 -3.63
C THR A 222 -4.19 31.79 -2.24
N ALA A 223 -5.49 32.11 -2.10
CA ALA A 223 -6.12 32.39 -0.82
C ALA A 223 -6.38 31.07 -0.05
N PRO A 224 -5.91 30.91 1.21
CA PRO A 224 -6.23 29.74 2.03
C PRO A 224 -7.74 29.55 2.20
N GLY A 225 -8.21 28.31 2.09
CA GLY A 225 -9.64 27.96 2.03
C GLY A 225 -10.39 28.55 0.84
N GLY A 226 -9.69 29.17 -0.12
CA GLY A 226 -10.28 29.96 -1.19
C GLY A 226 -10.75 29.14 -2.39
N PHE A 227 -10.21 27.94 -2.64
CA PHE A 227 -10.70 27.10 -3.74
C PHE A 227 -11.91 26.28 -3.33
N LEU A 228 -11.73 25.46 -2.29
CA LEU A 228 -12.74 24.59 -1.72
C LEU A 228 -12.74 24.81 -0.20
N PRO A 229 -13.55 25.72 0.35
CA PRO A 229 -13.56 25.98 1.79
C PRO A 229 -14.08 24.77 2.58
N SER A 230 -13.79 24.74 3.89
CA SER A 230 -14.30 23.71 4.81
C SER A 230 -15.83 23.68 4.93
N THR A 231 -16.51 24.76 4.54
CA THR A 231 -17.98 24.83 4.44
C THR A 231 -18.55 24.19 3.19
N ALA A 232 -17.70 23.87 2.20
CA ALA A 232 -18.10 23.21 0.97
C ALA A 232 -17.84 21.70 1.05
N GLU A 233 -18.45 20.97 0.13
CA GLU A 233 -18.14 19.57 -0.12
C GLU A 233 -17.63 19.42 -1.57
N LEU A 234 -16.63 18.56 -1.76
CA LEU A 234 -16.17 18.14 -3.08
C LEU A 234 -16.69 16.74 -3.38
N ARG A 235 -17.47 16.60 -4.44
CA ARG A 235 -17.89 15.32 -4.98
C ARG A 235 -17.25 15.08 -6.33
N VAL A 236 -16.54 13.96 -6.47
CA VAL A 236 -15.86 13.58 -7.71
C VAL A 236 -16.39 12.26 -8.23
N ALA A 237 -16.49 12.14 -9.56
CA ALA A 237 -16.84 10.89 -10.24
C ALA A 237 -16.29 10.89 -11.67
N GLU A 238 -16.46 9.77 -12.37
CA GLU A 238 -15.89 9.51 -13.69
C GLU A 238 -14.36 9.60 -13.70
N THR A 239 -13.74 9.59 -14.88
CA THR A 239 -12.31 9.86 -15.03
C THR A 239 -12.05 11.34 -15.21
N GLY A 240 -11.14 11.89 -14.41
CA GLY A 240 -10.73 13.28 -14.50
C GLY A 240 -9.64 13.65 -13.52
N THR A 241 -9.14 14.87 -13.67
CA THR A 241 -8.11 15.44 -12.80
C THR A 241 -8.51 16.83 -12.32
N ILE A 242 -8.35 17.07 -11.03
CA ILE A 242 -8.32 18.41 -10.44
C ILE A 242 -6.88 18.71 -10.05
N THR A 243 -6.26 19.70 -10.69
CA THR A 243 -4.93 20.21 -10.33
C THR A 243 -5.05 21.37 -9.35
N ILE A 244 -4.34 21.30 -8.24
CA ILE A 244 -4.40 22.27 -7.12
C ILE A 244 -3.01 22.89 -6.94
N ASN A 245 -2.84 24.13 -7.41
CA ASN A 245 -1.54 24.82 -7.39
C ASN A 245 -1.32 25.66 -6.12
N GLY A 246 -2.38 26.06 -5.43
CA GLY A 246 -2.28 26.91 -4.24
C GLY A 246 -2.18 26.12 -2.94
N ALA A 247 -1.26 26.52 -2.06
CA ALA A 247 -1.14 25.94 -0.73
C ALA A 247 -2.34 26.26 0.17
N ASN A 248 -2.83 25.27 0.91
CA ASN A 248 -3.96 25.36 1.86
C ASN A 248 -5.24 25.93 1.27
N THR A 249 -5.47 25.80 -0.04
CA THR A 249 -6.66 26.34 -0.70
C THR A 249 -7.83 25.36 -0.73
N MET A 250 -7.57 24.08 -0.46
CA MET A 250 -8.56 23.03 -0.34
C MET A 250 -8.69 22.56 1.12
N GLU A 251 -9.88 22.75 1.67
CA GLU A 251 -10.27 22.36 3.03
C GLU A 251 -11.56 21.53 3.08
N ALA A 252 -12.29 21.41 1.97
CA ALA A 252 -13.54 20.65 1.88
C ALA A 252 -13.35 19.16 2.17
N SER A 253 -14.41 18.50 2.66
CA SER A 253 -14.51 17.04 2.65
C SER A 253 -14.66 16.52 1.22
N ILE A 254 -14.09 15.33 0.97
CA ILE A 254 -14.06 14.68 -0.33
C ILE A 254 -15.02 13.48 -0.33
N TRP A 255 -15.89 13.44 -1.32
CA TRP A 255 -16.73 12.30 -1.62
C TRP A 255 -16.46 11.80 -3.05
N ALA A 256 -15.65 10.75 -3.15
CA ALA A 256 -15.48 9.99 -4.39
C ALA A 256 -16.68 9.04 -4.57
N LEU A 257 -17.49 9.30 -5.60
CA LEU A 257 -18.67 8.51 -5.93
C LEU A 257 -18.30 7.20 -6.63
N ASN A 258 -19.32 6.35 -6.80
CA ASN A 258 -19.26 5.14 -7.60
C ASN A 258 -18.98 5.51 -9.06
N ALA A 259 -17.72 5.51 -9.45
CA ALA A 259 -17.33 5.63 -10.85
C ALA A 259 -16.63 4.34 -11.30
N THR A 260 -16.83 3.99 -12.57
CA THR A 260 -16.10 2.90 -13.24
C THR A 260 -14.66 3.29 -13.58
N GLY A 261 -14.23 4.53 -13.32
CA GLY A 261 -12.92 5.08 -13.65
C GLY A 261 -12.18 5.70 -12.46
N ASN A 262 -10.92 6.09 -12.71
CA ASN A 262 -10.03 6.72 -11.73
C ASN A 262 -10.17 8.23 -11.74
N PHE A 263 -10.34 8.86 -10.58
CA PHE A 263 -10.33 10.32 -10.44
C PHE A 263 -9.08 10.78 -9.70
N THR A 264 -8.38 11.78 -10.24
CA THR A 264 -7.11 12.27 -9.68
C THR A 264 -7.26 13.64 -9.04
N LEU A 265 -6.79 13.75 -7.80
CA LEU A 265 -6.50 15.03 -7.16
C LEU A 265 -4.98 15.22 -7.22
N ASP A 266 -4.55 16.14 -8.07
CA ASP A 266 -3.15 16.47 -8.33
C ASP A 266 -2.74 17.68 -7.47
N PHE A 267 -1.96 17.40 -6.43
CA PHE A 267 -1.53 18.39 -5.45
C PHE A 267 -0.12 18.88 -5.79
N ASN A 268 -0.04 20.12 -6.28
CA ASN A 268 1.22 20.82 -6.53
C ASN A 268 1.71 21.63 -5.31
N ALA A 269 0.91 21.68 -4.23
CA ALA A 269 1.23 22.42 -3.00
C ALA A 269 0.58 21.81 -1.75
N ASP A 270 1.20 22.04 -0.60
CA ASP A 270 0.77 21.50 0.71
C ASP A 270 -0.67 21.91 1.09
N GLN A 271 -1.42 20.97 1.66
CA GLN A 271 -2.78 21.19 2.18
C GLN A 271 -2.88 20.66 3.62
N ASN A 272 -3.06 21.53 4.60
CA ASN A 272 -2.98 21.14 6.01
C ASN A 272 -4.34 20.94 6.72
N ASN A 273 -5.45 21.25 6.04
CA ASN A 273 -6.78 21.27 6.66
C ASN A 273 -7.85 20.62 5.77
N ILE A 274 -7.52 19.55 5.04
CA ILE A 274 -8.50 18.85 4.21
C ILE A 274 -9.53 18.18 5.13
N GLY A 275 -10.80 18.17 4.72
CA GLY A 275 -11.88 17.46 5.41
C GLY A 275 -11.74 15.93 5.36
N THR A 276 -12.83 15.22 5.63
CA THR A 276 -12.86 13.76 5.60
C THR A 276 -12.86 13.21 4.18
N VAL A 277 -12.46 11.95 4.00
CA VAL A 277 -12.46 11.27 2.70
C VAL A 277 -13.42 10.09 2.73
N LYS A 278 -14.40 10.11 1.83
CA LYS A 278 -15.35 9.03 1.59
C LYS A 278 -15.18 8.46 0.18
N ILE A 279 -15.05 7.14 0.05
CA ILE A 279 -14.82 6.45 -1.23
C ILE A 279 -15.92 5.41 -1.45
N SER A 280 -16.91 5.74 -2.27
CA SER A 280 -18.12 4.92 -2.39
C SER A 280 -17.93 3.65 -3.19
N ASN A 281 -17.27 3.68 -4.36
CA ASN A 281 -16.77 2.57 -5.18
C ASN A 281 -15.80 3.17 -6.23
N GLY A 282 -14.86 2.38 -6.76
CA GLY A 282 -13.85 2.88 -7.72
C GLY A 282 -12.53 3.26 -7.05
N ASN A 283 -11.73 4.11 -7.70
CA ASN A 283 -10.39 4.48 -7.23
C ASN A 283 -10.20 6.01 -7.21
N LEU A 284 -9.91 6.56 -6.03
CA LEU A 284 -9.44 7.93 -5.88
C LEU A 284 -7.92 7.94 -5.92
N ILE A 285 -7.32 8.80 -6.74
CA ILE A 285 -5.88 8.97 -6.85
C ILE A 285 -5.50 10.30 -6.19
N LEU A 286 -4.58 10.26 -5.24
CA LEU A 286 -3.84 11.43 -4.78
C LEU A 286 -2.50 11.43 -5.51
N ASP A 287 -2.25 12.46 -6.31
CA ASP A 287 -0.95 12.66 -6.96
C ASP A 287 -0.19 13.76 -6.25
N LEU A 288 0.99 13.43 -5.75
CA LEU A 288 1.86 14.35 -5.01
C LEU A 288 3.06 14.75 -5.86
N GLN A 289 3.68 15.87 -5.52
CA GLN A 289 4.96 16.22 -6.13
C GLN A 289 6.05 15.18 -5.79
N PRO A 290 6.93 14.81 -6.74
CA PRO A 290 8.08 13.95 -6.47
C PRO A 290 9.02 14.49 -5.39
N SER A 291 9.09 15.81 -5.21
CA SER A 291 9.85 16.47 -4.13
C SER A 291 9.17 16.37 -2.75
N GLY A 292 7.95 15.84 -2.69
CA GLY A 292 7.11 15.75 -1.50
C GLY A 292 6.06 16.85 -1.45
N THR A 293 4.88 16.49 -0.95
CA THR A 293 3.74 17.37 -0.67
C THR A 293 3.10 16.92 0.62
N ASN A 294 2.91 17.83 1.58
CA ASN A 294 2.28 17.51 2.86
C ASN A 294 0.75 17.61 2.73
N LEU A 295 0.04 16.53 3.04
CA LEU A 295 -1.42 16.51 3.10
C LEU A 295 -1.88 16.13 4.51
N SER A 296 -2.78 16.91 5.09
CA SER A 296 -3.42 16.61 6.37
C SER A 296 -4.93 16.59 6.22
N PHE A 297 -5.50 15.41 6.42
CA PHE A 297 -6.93 15.15 6.37
C PHE A 297 -7.52 15.09 7.79
N ALA A 298 -8.80 15.42 7.91
CA ALA A 298 -9.58 15.10 9.10
C ALA A 298 -9.68 13.57 9.30
N ASN A 299 -10.02 13.15 10.52
CA ASN A 299 -10.21 11.72 10.84
C ASN A 299 -11.32 11.13 9.96
N SER A 300 -10.96 10.13 9.14
CA SER A 300 -11.87 9.50 8.17
C SER A 300 -12.29 8.09 8.58
N SER A 301 -12.01 7.66 9.82
CA SER A 301 -12.35 6.32 10.32
C SER A 301 -13.85 6.01 10.33
N ALA A 302 -14.71 7.03 10.42
CA ALA A 302 -16.15 6.90 10.33
C ALA A 302 -16.67 6.84 8.87
N GLU A 303 -15.84 7.21 7.89
CA GLU A 303 -16.24 7.23 6.49
C GLU A 303 -16.21 5.83 5.86
N THR A 304 -17.15 5.56 4.97
CA THR A 304 -17.19 4.28 4.25
C THR A 304 -16.25 4.31 3.07
N TRP A 305 -15.32 3.36 3.02
CA TRP A 305 -14.47 3.10 1.85
C TRP A 305 -14.87 1.75 1.27
N ASN A 306 -15.65 1.72 0.19
CA ASN A 306 -15.82 0.49 -0.59
C ASN A 306 -14.83 0.42 -1.77
N GLY A 307 -14.40 1.57 -2.30
CA GLY A 307 -13.33 1.67 -3.31
C GLY A 307 -11.92 1.72 -2.71
N THR A 308 -10.92 2.04 -3.53
CA THR A 308 -9.50 2.14 -3.18
C THR A 308 -9.00 3.59 -3.20
N LEU A 309 -7.89 3.82 -2.49
CA LEU A 309 -7.13 5.06 -2.54
C LEU A 309 -5.74 4.76 -3.12
N THR A 310 -5.41 5.29 -4.29
CA THR A 310 -4.05 5.23 -4.83
C THR A 310 -3.30 6.50 -4.45
N ILE A 311 -2.03 6.37 -4.06
CA ILE A 311 -1.15 7.51 -3.78
C ILE A 311 0.07 7.43 -4.69
N ASN A 312 0.14 8.31 -5.67
CA ASN A 312 1.32 8.47 -6.52
C ASN A 312 2.37 9.31 -5.79
N ASN A 313 3.64 8.98 -5.99
CA ASN A 313 4.78 9.65 -5.35
C ASN A 313 4.70 9.65 -3.80
N PHE A 314 4.17 8.56 -3.23
CA PHE A 314 4.08 8.36 -1.78
C PHE A 314 5.45 8.49 -1.11
N GLN A 315 5.47 9.20 0.01
CA GLN A 315 6.63 9.34 0.89
C GLN A 315 6.16 9.19 2.33
N ASP A 316 6.93 8.46 3.14
CA ASP A 316 6.61 8.26 4.54
C ASP A 316 6.46 9.60 5.26
N PHE A 317 5.47 9.69 6.15
CA PHE A 317 5.23 10.83 7.02
C PHE A 317 4.85 12.14 6.30
N LYS A 318 4.33 12.06 5.07
CA LYS A 318 3.82 13.23 4.32
C LYS A 318 2.30 13.37 4.30
N ILE A 319 1.58 12.26 4.39
CA ILE A 319 0.13 12.25 4.45
C ILE A 319 -0.28 11.87 5.86
N ARG A 320 -1.18 12.63 6.47
CA ARG A 320 -1.81 12.24 7.73
C ARG A 320 -3.33 12.26 7.67
N PHE A 321 -3.94 11.37 8.44
CA PHE A 321 -5.37 11.34 8.71
C PHE A 321 -5.59 11.52 10.21
N GLY A 322 -6.36 12.54 10.59
CA GLY A 322 -6.54 12.89 11.99
C GLY A 322 -5.25 13.38 12.66
N THR A 323 -5.14 13.12 13.95
CA THR A 323 -4.01 13.54 14.81
C THR A 323 -3.46 12.38 15.64
N ASP A 324 -3.89 11.15 15.35
CA ASP A 324 -3.50 9.93 16.06
C ASP A 324 -3.67 8.70 15.15
N ASN A 325 -3.32 7.52 15.67
CA ASN A 325 -3.40 6.26 14.93
C ASN A 325 -4.84 5.76 14.65
N THR A 326 -5.87 6.53 15.02
CA THR A 326 -7.28 6.21 14.76
C THR A 326 -7.84 7.00 13.58
N GLY A 327 -7.00 7.76 12.87
CA GLY A 327 -7.40 8.51 11.69
C GLY A 327 -8.01 7.67 10.57
N LEU A 328 -7.63 6.39 10.48
CA LEU A 328 -8.14 5.38 9.57
C LEU A 328 -8.28 4.03 10.29
N THR A 329 -9.22 3.21 9.83
CA THR A 329 -9.38 1.82 10.28
C THR A 329 -8.40 0.88 9.56
N PRO A 330 -8.09 -0.31 10.12
CA PRO A 330 -7.29 -1.33 9.43
C PRO A 330 -7.85 -1.73 8.04
N ALA A 331 -9.18 -1.77 7.90
CA ALA A 331 -9.83 -2.08 6.64
C ALA A 331 -9.68 -0.98 5.58
N GLN A 332 -9.54 0.28 6.00
CA GLN A 332 -9.25 1.40 5.10
C GLN A 332 -7.77 1.43 4.72
N LEU A 333 -6.85 1.19 5.68
CA LEU A 333 -5.41 1.10 5.39
C LEU A 333 -5.09 0.02 4.35
N ALA A 334 -5.77 -1.13 4.42
CA ALA A 334 -5.63 -2.21 3.44
C ALA A 334 -6.14 -1.85 2.02
N LYS A 335 -6.84 -0.72 1.85
CA LYS A 335 -7.35 -0.22 0.57
C LYS A 335 -6.49 0.89 -0.03
N ILE A 336 -5.38 1.23 0.63
CA ILE A 336 -4.42 2.21 0.15
C ILE A 336 -3.36 1.49 -0.69
N ASP A 337 -3.17 1.94 -1.93
CA ASP A 337 -2.10 1.50 -2.80
C ASP A 337 -1.09 2.64 -3.03
N CYS A 338 0.13 2.45 -2.52
CA CYS A 338 1.25 3.38 -2.71
C CYS A 338 2.27 2.87 -3.74
N GLY A 339 1.96 1.80 -4.48
CA GLY A 339 2.86 1.09 -5.38
C GLY A 339 3.97 0.30 -4.66
N GLY A 340 4.66 -0.61 -5.35
CA GLY A 340 5.90 -1.24 -4.87
C GLY A 340 5.77 -2.26 -3.71
N GLY A 341 4.57 -2.80 -3.43
CA GLY A 341 4.32 -3.88 -2.45
C GLY A 341 4.58 -3.51 -0.98
N GLY A 342 4.12 -4.30 0.00
CA GLY A 342 4.22 -3.99 1.44
C GLY A 342 2.91 -3.49 2.04
N THR A 343 2.95 -3.04 3.30
CA THR A 343 1.74 -2.68 4.08
C THR A 343 1.77 -1.22 4.46
N VAL A 344 0.68 -0.50 4.19
CA VAL A 344 0.48 0.88 4.64
C VAL A 344 -0.03 0.86 6.08
N LEU A 345 0.63 1.64 6.94
CA LEU A 345 0.34 1.77 8.36
C LEU A 345 0.15 3.24 8.73
N ILE A 346 -0.44 3.48 9.90
CA ILE A 346 -0.63 4.81 10.48
C ILE A 346 0.06 4.89 11.84
N ASP A 347 0.84 5.94 12.08
CA ASP A 347 1.55 6.14 13.34
C ASP A 347 0.68 6.83 14.41
N ASN A 348 1.25 7.05 15.59
CA ASN A 348 0.55 7.69 16.72
C ASN A 348 0.29 9.20 16.54
N GLN A 349 0.77 9.81 15.45
CA GLN A 349 0.52 11.19 15.07
C GLN A 349 -0.43 11.29 13.87
N GLY A 350 -0.91 10.15 13.36
CA GLY A 350 -1.82 10.05 12.23
C GLY A 350 -1.14 9.99 10.86
N TYR A 351 0.20 9.96 10.82
CA TYR A 351 0.94 9.90 9.56
C TYR A 351 0.94 8.49 8.98
N LEU A 352 0.77 8.43 7.66
CA LEU A 352 0.96 7.23 6.89
C LEU A 352 2.45 6.97 6.68
N TYR A 353 2.82 5.71 6.86
CA TYR A 353 4.13 5.19 6.48
C TYR A 353 3.95 3.79 5.90
N LYS A 354 4.92 3.36 5.12
CA LYS A 354 4.86 2.08 4.43
C LYS A 354 5.91 1.14 5.00
N GLN A 355 5.47 0.05 5.60
CA GLN A 355 6.35 -1.05 5.93
C GLN A 355 6.64 -1.86 4.66
N PRO A 356 7.93 -2.03 4.27
CA PRO A 356 8.29 -2.88 3.13
C PRO A 356 7.76 -4.30 3.28
N ALA A 357 7.53 -4.99 2.16
CA ALA A 357 7.23 -6.41 2.20
C ALA A 357 8.36 -7.18 2.90
N CYS A 358 8.00 -8.09 3.81
CA CYS A 358 8.98 -8.92 4.48
C CYS A 358 9.61 -9.89 3.47
N GLN A 359 10.95 -9.91 3.45
CA GLN A 359 11.73 -10.85 2.65
C GLN A 359 13.04 -11.15 3.40
N ILE A 360 13.23 -12.42 3.75
CA ILE A 360 14.54 -12.94 4.19
C ILE A 360 15.33 -13.34 2.94
N THR A 361 16.56 -12.86 2.83
CA THR A 361 17.44 -13.03 1.66
C THR A 361 18.63 -13.97 1.92
N SER A 362 18.98 -14.17 3.19
CA SER A 362 20.03 -15.08 3.65
C SER A 362 19.75 -15.44 5.11
N SER A 363 20.12 -16.66 5.51
CA SER A 363 20.07 -17.11 6.92
C SER A 363 21.18 -16.54 7.79
N GLY A 364 22.27 -16.05 7.18
CA GLY A 364 23.49 -15.67 7.91
C GLY A 364 24.17 -16.84 8.62
N LEU A 365 23.93 -18.08 8.16
CA LEU A 365 24.47 -19.30 8.75
C LEU A 365 26.01 -19.25 8.82
N SER A 366 26.55 -19.49 10.01
CA SER A 366 28.00 -19.55 10.26
C SER A 366 28.34 -20.39 11.49
N ASN A 367 29.64 -20.53 11.78
CA ASN A 367 30.16 -21.12 13.03
C ASN A 367 29.62 -22.51 13.38
N ILE A 368 29.40 -23.37 12.37
CA ILE A 368 29.05 -24.78 12.60
C ILE A 368 30.21 -25.47 13.33
N LYS A 369 29.95 -26.02 14.53
CA LYS A 369 30.96 -26.66 15.39
C LYS A 369 30.37 -27.90 16.08
N CYS A 370 31.06 -29.03 15.96
CA CYS A 370 30.75 -30.20 16.78
C CYS A 370 31.23 -30.01 18.23
N ASN A 371 30.52 -30.67 19.15
CA ASN A 371 30.80 -30.76 20.57
C ASN A 371 30.67 -32.22 21.00
N ASP A 372 31.74 -32.74 21.59
CA ASP A 372 31.88 -34.14 22.04
C ASP A 372 31.14 -34.42 23.35
N ASN A 373 30.38 -33.45 23.89
CA ASN A 373 29.71 -33.54 25.18
C ASN A 373 30.62 -33.99 26.36
N GLY A 374 31.93 -33.78 26.24
CA GLY A 374 32.93 -34.22 27.22
C GLY A 374 33.27 -35.71 27.18
N THR A 375 32.89 -36.43 26.12
CA THR A 375 33.13 -37.86 25.91
C THR A 375 33.96 -38.11 24.64
N PRO A 376 35.28 -37.79 24.62
CA PRO A 376 36.08 -37.72 23.39
C PRO A 376 36.18 -38.99 22.53
N SER A 377 35.71 -40.14 23.04
CA SER A 377 35.75 -41.45 22.37
C SER A 377 34.38 -42.03 22.09
N ASP A 378 33.29 -41.43 22.59
CA ASP A 378 31.93 -41.93 22.45
C ASP A 378 31.10 -40.96 21.59
N PRO A 379 30.91 -41.24 20.28
CA PRO A 379 30.17 -40.36 19.40
C PRO A 379 28.65 -40.36 19.62
N SER A 380 28.12 -41.19 20.55
CA SER A 380 26.68 -41.38 20.68
C SER A 380 25.94 -40.18 21.29
N ASP A 381 26.66 -39.27 21.94
CA ASP A 381 26.10 -38.05 22.54
C ASP A 381 26.65 -36.76 21.94
N ASP A 382 27.46 -36.84 20.87
CA ASP A 382 27.94 -35.68 20.13
C ASP A 382 26.77 -34.82 19.61
N PHE A 383 26.90 -33.51 19.73
CA PHE A 383 25.95 -32.54 19.17
C PHE A 383 26.72 -31.42 18.47
N PHE A 384 26.01 -30.51 17.80
CA PHE A 384 26.67 -29.36 17.18
C PHE A 384 25.93 -28.06 17.42
N THR A 385 26.69 -26.97 17.33
CA THR A 385 26.18 -25.61 17.39
C THR A 385 26.43 -24.89 16.08
N PHE A 386 25.63 -23.88 15.79
CA PHE A 386 25.78 -22.99 14.65
C PHE A 386 25.15 -21.64 14.97
N ASP A 387 25.58 -20.59 14.27
CA ASP A 387 25.04 -19.25 14.43
C ASP A 387 24.13 -18.88 13.26
N LEU A 388 23.02 -18.19 13.55
CA LEU A 388 22.19 -17.52 12.55
C LEU A 388 22.13 -16.02 12.81
N ASP A 389 22.27 -15.23 11.75
CA ASP A 389 21.95 -13.80 11.71
C ASP A 389 21.27 -13.47 10.38
N PRO A 390 19.98 -13.80 10.24
CA PRO A 390 19.31 -13.71 8.95
C PRO A 390 19.22 -12.27 8.46
N GLN A 391 19.37 -12.08 7.15
CA GLN A 391 19.42 -10.76 6.50
C GLN A 391 18.26 -10.59 5.52
N GLY A 392 17.75 -9.37 5.38
CA GLY A 392 16.58 -9.11 4.54
C GLY A 392 15.99 -7.71 4.68
N THR A 393 14.76 -7.56 4.18
CA THR A 393 13.99 -6.30 4.24
C THR A 393 12.64 -6.53 4.87
N GLY A 394 12.07 -5.50 5.51
CA GLY A 394 10.74 -5.59 6.13
C GLY A 394 10.66 -6.61 7.28
N LEU A 395 11.81 -6.96 7.86
CA LEU A 395 11.94 -7.91 8.95
C LEU A 395 11.40 -7.30 10.26
N GLY A 396 10.81 -8.15 11.10
CA GLY A 396 10.45 -7.81 12.47
C GLY A 396 11.67 -7.65 13.38
N SER A 397 11.45 -7.69 14.70
CA SER A 397 12.54 -7.67 15.68
C SER A 397 13.18 -9.04 15.92
N THR A 398 12.40 -10.11 15.77
CA THR A 398 12.81 -11.48 16.11
C THR A 398 12.32 -12.48 15.07
N TYR A 399 12.97 -13.63 15.02
CA TYR A 399 12.61 -14.77 14.18
C TYR A 399 12.52 -16.05 15.02
N THR A 400 11.74 -17.01 14.52
CA THR A 400 11.63 -18.36 15.08
C THR A 400 12.25 -19.36 14.09
N VAL A 401 12.91 -20.39 14.61
CA VAL A 401 13.47 -21.49 13.83
C VAL A 401 12.66 -22.75 14.09
N THR A 402 12.17 -23.37 13.02
CA THR A 402 11.42 -24.63 13.05
C THR A 402 12.08 -25.68 12.17
N GLY A 403 11.55 -26.91 12.16
CA GLY A 403 12.11 -28.05 11.41
C GLY A 403 13.07 -28.92 12.22
N ALA A 404 13.53 -28.43 13.37
CA ALA A 404 14.45 -29.13 14.26
C ALA A 404 14.22 -28.79 15.75
N SER A 405 14.65 -29.69 16.63
CA SER A 405 14.72 -29.42 18.07
C SER A 405 16.02 -28.67 18.38
N LEU A 406 15.91 -27.36 18.59
CA LEU A 406 17.03 -26.46 18.87
C LEU A 406 16.86 -25.74 20.20
N THR A 407 17.98 -25.39 20.83
CA THR A 407 18.02 -24.49 21.98
C THR A 407 18.97 -23.32 21.68
N PRO A 408 18.49 -22.05 21.68
CA PRO A 408 17.08 -21.62 21.76
C PRO A 408 16.28 -21.95 20.49
N THR A 409 14.97 -21.66 20.45
CA THR A 409 14.11 -21.81 19.25
C THR A 409 13.88 -20.50 18.49
N ASN A 410 14.42 -19.39 18.98
CA ASN A 410 14.25 -18.06 18.40
C ASN A 410 15.54 -17.25 18.50
N GLY A 411 15.64 -16.21 17.68
CA GLY A 411 16.74 -15.26 17.65
C GLY A 411 16.26 -13.84 17.36
N THR A 412 17.19 -12.89 17.45
CA THR A 412 16.95 -11.46 17.19
C THR A 412 17.74 -11.05 15.95
N TYR A 413 17.12 -10.33 15.02
CA TYR A 413 17.80 -9.87 13.82
C TYR A 413 18.91 -8.86 14.14
N GLY A 414 20.03 -8.93 13.41
CA GLY A 414 21.19 -8.05 13.59
C GLY A 414 22.09 -8.43 14.75
N ILE A 415 21.83 -9.56 15.42
CA ILE A 415 22.65 -10.15 16.47
C ILE A 415 22.77 -11.65 16.18
N PRO A 416 23.98 -12.16 15.87
CA PRO A 416 24.20 -13.59 15.74
C PRO A 416 23.73 -14.34 16.97
N THR A 417 22.83 -15.30 16.76
CA THR A 417 22.28 -16.16 17.81
C THR A 417 22.82 -17.57 17.60
N THR A 418 23.48 -18.13 18.62
CA THR A 418 23.97 -19.51 18.60
C THR A 418 22.85 -20.48 18.95
N PHE A 419 22.60 -21.44 18.07
CA PHE A 419 21.68 -22.55 18.23
C PHE A 419 22.45 -23.83 18.54
N SER A 420 21.94 -24.64 19.46
CA SER A 420 22.45 -25.97 19.78
C SER A 420 21.43 -27.04 19.43
N THR A 421 21.88 -28.13 18.83
CA THR A 421 21.08 -29.35 18.64
C THR A 421 21.04 -30.18 19.93
N ASN A 422 20.21 -31.22 19.95
CA ASN A 422 20.20 -32.20 21.04
C ASN A 422 21.42 -33.14 20.96
N PRO A 423 21.87 -33.73 22.09
CA PRO A 423 22.86 -34.80 22.10
C PRO A 423 22.53 -35.95 21.13
N GLY A 424 23.57 -36.51 20.49
CA GLY A 424 23.48 -37.61 19.53
C GLY A 424 23.03 -37.21 18.13
N THR A 425 23.22 -35.94 17.75
CA THR A 425 22.82 -35.42 16.43
C THR A 425 23.97 -35.15 15.48
N ALA A 426 25.20 -34.99 15.97
CA ALA A 426 26.36 -34.84 15.10
C ALA A 426 26.68 -36.18 14.42
N GLY A 427 26.92 -36.18 13.11
CA GLY A 427 27.09 -37.40 12.31
C GLY A 427 25.78 -38.07 11.86
N ALA A 428 24.61 -37.53 12.22
CA ALA A 428 23.30 -38.06 11.84
C ALA A 428 22.75 -37.52 10.51
N GLY A 429 23.50 -36.64 9.83
CA GLY A 429 23.14 -36.00 8.56
C GLY A 429 22.63 -34.56 8.70
N ASP A 430 22.55 -33.87 7.56
CA ASP A 430 22.21 -32.44 7.49
C ASP A 430 20.84 -32.10 8.09
N LEU A 431 20.76 -30.93 8.73
CA LEU A 431 19.54 -30.43 9.35
C LEU A 431 18.78 -29.48 8.42
N ASN A 432 17.51 -29.81 8.14
CA ASN A 432 16.62 -28.93 7.38
C ASN A 432 15.81 -28.06 8.35
N ILE A 433 16.06 -26.76 8.34
CA ILE A 433 15.35 -25.80 9.20
C ILE A 433 14.58 -24.78 8.37
N THR A 434 13.63 -24.10 9.01
CA THR A 434 12.93 -22.95 8.43
C THR A 434 12.97 -21.80 9.41
N ILE A 435 13.50 -20.67 8.94
CA ILE A 435 13.50 -19.39 9.66
C ILE A 435 12.20 -18.68 9.32
N GLU A 436 11.44 -18.25 10.31
CA GLU A 436 10.16 -17.54 10.16
C GLU A 436 10.24 -16.20 10.90
N ASP A 437 9.84 -15.12 10.23
CA ASP A 437 9.74 -13.80 10.85
C ASP A 437 8.54 -13.72 11.80
N ASN A 438 8.75 -13.24 13.04
CA ASN A 438 7.68 -13.20 14.04
C ASN A 438 6.66 -12.06 13.84
N LEU A 439 6.95 -11.06 13.00
CA LEU A 439 5.99 -10.01 12.60
C LEU A 439 5.17 -10.45 11.38
N SER A 440 5.70 -11.35 10.56
CA SER A 440 5.04 -11.86 9.36
C SER A 440 5.25 -13.37 9.18
N SER A 441 4.27 -14.18 9.58
CA SER A 441 4.35 -15.65 9.48
C SER A 441 4.44 -16.20 8.05
N ALA A 442 4.11 -15.39 7.03
CA ALA A 442 4.31 -15.75 5.63
C ALA A 442 5.77 -15.58 5.17
N CYS A 443 6.60 -14.87 5.94
CA CYS A 443 7.97 -14.55 5.62
C CYS A 443 8.89 -15.65 6.17
N THR A 444 9.20 -16.62 5.32
CA THR A 444 9.97 -17.80 5.69
C THR A 444 11.19 -17.98 4.79
N PHE A 445 12.24 -18.60 5.33
CA PHE A 445 13.47 -18.94 4.62
C PHE A 445 13.90 -20.36 4.99
N PRO A 446 13.91 -21.32 4.04
CA PRO A 446 14.46 -22.64 4.28
C PRO A 446 15.99 -22.58 4.31
N GLU A 447 16.61 -23.28 5.25
CA GLU A 447 18.07 -23.36 5.38
C GLU A 447 18.48 -24.81 5.65
N ILE A 448 19.65 -25.21 5.12
CA ILE A 448 20.24 -26.53 5.34
C ILE A 448 21.52 -26.32 6.13
N VAL A 449 21.54 -26.76 7.38
CA VAL A 449 22.75 -26.77 8.19
C VAL A 449 23.50 -28.06 7.93
N THR A 450 24.66 -27.95 7.27
CA THR A 450 25.51 -29.10 6.98
C THR A 450 26.01 -29.73 8.27
N ASP A 451 25.88 -31.06 8.37
CA ASP A 451 26.37 -31.84 9.49
C ASP A 451 27.91 -31.79 9.55
N PRO A 452 28.52 -31.36 10.68
CA PRO A 452 29.97 -31.37 10.83
C PRO A 452 30.58 -32.78 10.95
N GLY A 453 29.77 -33.82 11.10
CA GLY A 453 30.21 -35.16 11.49
C GLY A 453 30.42 -35.29 13.00
N THR A 454 30.74 -36.50 13.45
CA THR A 454 31.15 -36.76 14.84
C THR A 454 32.48 -36.08 15.16
N CYS A 455 32.72 -35.79 16.43
CA CYS A 455 34.00 -35.26 16.91
C CYS A 455 34.61 -36.04 18.07
N SER A 456 34.00 -37.18 18.44
CA SER A 456 34.52 -38.13 19.40
C SER A 456 35.39 -39.22 18.77
N ASP A 457 36.56 -38.81 18.26
CA ASP A 457 37.50 -39.68 17.52
C ASP A 457 38.66 -40.23 18.39
N ALA A 458 38.73 -39.89 19.68
CA ALA A 458 39.84 -40.31 20.54
C ALA A 458 39.82 -41.82 20.77
N CYS A 459 40.98 -42.47 20.71
CA CYS A 459 41.13 -43.88 21.03
C CYS A 459 40.94 -44.13 22.53
N LEU A 460 40.21 -45.21 22.87
CA LEU A 460 40.01 -45.65 24.24
C LEU A 460 40.22 -47.15 24.34
N LEU A 461 41.22 -47.59 25.11
CA LEU A 461 41.35 -48.97 25.57
C LEU A 461 40.83 -49.08 27.01
N ASN A 462 39.81 -49.92 27.24
CA ASN A 462 39.19 -50.07 28.55
C ASN A 462 39.41 -51.44 29.20
N ALA A 463 39.86 -52.44 28.44
CA ALA A 463 40.21 -53.76 28.93
C ALA A 463 41.25 -54.44 28.04
N SER A 464 42.12 -55.25 28.63
CA SER A 464 43.10 -56.08 27.92
C SER A 464 42.51 -57.31 27.25
N GLY A 465 41.32 -57.73 27.66
CA GLY A 465 40.74 -59.03 27.28
C GLY A 465 41.57 -60.23 27.73
N LEU A 466 42.39 -60.06 28.78
CA LEU A 466 43.27 -61.12 29.28
C LEU A 466 42.48 -62.37 29.68
N SER A 467 42.90 -63.52 29.16
CA SER A 467 42.35 -64.82 29.51
C SER A 467 43.38 -65.94 29.34
N ASN A 468 43.00 -67.16 29.72
CA ASN A 468 43.78 -68.39 29.48
C ASN A 468 45.25 -68.34 29.96
N VAL A 469 45.52 -67.72 31.11
CA VAL A 469 46.87 -67.69 31.69
C VAL A 469 47.23 -69.09 32.21
N GLN A 470 48.25 -69.72 31.62
CA GLN A 470 48.70 -71.09 31.91
C GLN A 470 50.24 -71.15 31.99
N CYS A 471 50.75 -72.19 32.65
CA CYS A 471 52.15 -72.60 32.59
C CYS A 471 52.29 -73.73 31.57
N ASP A 472 53.35 -73.69 30.77
CA ASP A 472 53.77 -74.74 29.84
C ASP A 472 55.14 -75.26 30.30
N ASP A 473 55.25 -76.58 30.47
CA ASP A 473 56.44 -77.26 30.99
C ASP A 473 57.54 -77.43 29.93
N ASN A 474 57.37 -76.88 28.72
CA ASN A 474 58.29 -77.04 27.58
C ASN A 474 58.63 -78.51 27.24
N GLY A 475 57.78 -79.45 27.67
CA GLY A 475 57.99 -80.89 27.52
C GLY A 475 59.00 -81.51 28.49
N THR A 476 59.38 -80.81 29.56
CA THR A 476 60.36 -81.21 30.59
C THR A 476 59.74 -81.24 32.00
N PRO A 477 58.90 -82.25 32.35
CA PRO A 477 58.06 -82.25 33.57
C PRO A 477 58.76 -82.15 34.93
N SER A 478 60.09 -82.16 34.96
CA SER A 478 60.91 -82.09 36.17
C SER A 478 62.00 -81.01 36.11
N ASP A 479 61.98 -80.14 35.11
CA ASP A 479 62.93 -79.05 34.95
C ASP A 479 62.20 -77.70 34.99
N PRO A 480 61.99 -77.10 36.18
CA PRO A 480 61.31 -75.81 36.27
C PRO A 480 62.10 -74.63 35.66
N SER A 481 63.32 -74.87 35.15
CA SER A 481 64.16 -73.80 34.60
C SER A 481 63.79 -73.37 33.18
N ASP A 482 62.96 -74.15 32.47
CA ASP A 482 62.48 -73.83 31.14
C ASP A 482 60.95 -73.68 31.01
N ASP A 483 60.20 -73.83 32.11
CA ASP A 483 58.76 -73.52 32.17
C ASP A 483 58.48 -72.06 31.72
N PHE A 484 57.44 -71.85 30.90
CA PHE A 484 57.03 -70.52 30.42
C PHE A 484 55.52 -70.28 30.56
N ILE A 485 55.12 -69.00 30.51
CA ILE A 485 53.73 -68.57 30.63
C ILE A 485 53.12 -68.40 29.24
N THR A 486 51.92 -68.96 29.03
CA THR A 486 51.05 -68.65 27.89
C THR A 486 49.78 -67.95 28.36
N PHE A 487 49.27 -67.00 27.58
CA PHE A 487 48.00 -66.32 27.85
C PHE A 487 47.39 -65.79 26.55
N GLU A 488 46.12 -65.39 26.58
CA GLU A 488 45.44 -64.76 25.45
C GLU A 488 45.09 -63.30 25.77
N LEU A 489 45.25 -62.42 24.78
CA LEU A 489 44.71 -61.05 24.81
C LEU A 489 43.72 -60.85 23.67
N ASP A 490 42.58 -60.24 23.99
CA ASP A 490 41.62 -59.68 23.03
C ASP A 490 41.17 -58.30 23.52
N PRO A 491 42.03 -57.27 23.39
CA PRO A 491 41.78 -55.99 24.03
C PRO A 491 40.52 -55.31 23.48
N GLN A 492 39.78 -54.63 24.35
CA GLN A 492 38.49 -54.01 24.05
C GLN A 492 38.55 -52.49 24.24
N GLY A 493 37.72 -51.76 23.49
CA GLY A 493 37.78 -50.31 23.44
C GLY A 493 36.90 -49.66 22.37
N LEU A 494 37.10 -48.35 22.19
CA LEU A 494 36.46 -47.52 21.16
C LEU A 494 37.54 -46.84 20.31
N ASN A 495 37.22 -46.57 19.05
CA ASN A 495 38.12 -45.92 18.09
C ASN A 495 39.51 -46.58 18.02
N LEU A 496 39.54 -47.92 18.12
CA LEU A 496 40.76 -48.72 18.02
C LEU A 496 41.20 -48.83 16.56
N GLY A 497 42.51 -48.91 16.35
CA GLY A 497 43.12 -49.23 15.07
C GLY A 497 42.87 -50.67 14.65
N THR A 498 43.70 -51.16 13.72
CA THR A 498 43.59 -52.57 13.27
C THR A 498 44.39 -53.52 14.18
N THR A 499 45.53 -53.09 14.69
CA THR A 499 46.49 -53.92 15.43
C THR A 499 46.99 -53.22 16.69
N TYR A 500 47.52 -54.02 17.61
CA TYR A 500 48.15 -53.54 18.83
C TYR A 500 49.53 -54.18 19.04
N THR A 501 50.42 -53.44 19.67
CA THR A 501 51.72 -53.91 20.13
C THR A 501 51.69 -54.10 21.65
N VAL A 502 52.39 -55.14 22.13
CA VAL A 502 52.57 -55.39 23.55
C VAL A 502 54.03 -55.17 23.93
N THR A 503 54.26 -54.32 24.93
CA THR A 503 55.60 -54.04 25.48
C THR A 503 55.65 -54.39 26.97
N GLY A 504 56.84 -54.33 27.59
CA GLY A 504 57.06 -54.64 29.01
C GLY A 504 57.54 -56.07 29.30
N ALA A 505 57.31 -57.00 28.36
CA ALA A 505 57.88 -58.35 28.36
C ALA A 505 58.29 -58.76 26.93
N VAL A 506 59.19 -59.73 26.80
CA VAL A 506 59.51 -60.35 25.51
C VAL A 506 58.47 -61.44 25.24
N LEU A 507 57.58 -61.19 24.28
CA LEU A 507 56.48 -62.08 23.93
C LEU A 507 56.58 -62.54 22.47
N THR A 508 56.10 -63.75 22.19
CA THR A 508 55.90 -64.26 20.83
C THR A 508 54.43 -64.63 20.64
N PRO A 509 53.68 -63.95 19.74
CA PRO A 509 54.05 -62.75 18.97
C PRO A 509 54.19 -61.50 19.86
N GLY A 510 54.74 -60.40 19.33
CA GLY A 510 54.88 -59.12 20.05
C GLY A 510 53.65 -58.20 20.00
N GLY A 511 52.55 -58.66 19.39
CA GLY A 511 51.33 -57.89 19.16
C GLY A 511 50.24 -58.75 18.52
N GLY A 512 49.05 -58.17 18.34
CA GLY A 512 47.87 -58.87 17.81
C GLY A 512 46.97 -57.97 16.96
N THR A 513 45.86 -58.53 16.47
CA THR A 513 44.81 -57.81 15.75
C THR A 513 43.59 -57.70 16.67
N TYR A 514 42.97 -56.51 16.76
CA TYR A 514 41.79 -56.33 17.59
C TYR A 514 40.61 -57.19 17.10
N GLY A 515 39.80 -57.72 18.03
CA GLY A 515 38.65 -58.58 17.75
C GLY A 515 39.01 -60.03 17.42
N ILE A 516 40.28 -60.41 17.56
CA ILE A 516 40.78 -61.77 17.41
C ILE A 516 41.63 -62.11 18.64
N PRO A 517 41.18 -63.02 19.53
CA PRO A 517 42.00 -63.51 20.62
C PRO A 517 43.35 -64.03 20.10
N THR A 518 44.43 -63.43 20.59
CA THR A 518 45.80 -63.77 20.19
C THR A 518 46.49 -64.43 21.37
N THR A 519 47.01 -65.64 21.16
CA THR A 519 47.80 -66.36 22.17
C THR A 519 49.24 -65.86 22.17
N PHE A 520 49.74 -65.48 23.34
CA PHE A 520 51.10 -65.02 23.60
C PHE A 520 51.86 -66.07 24.41
N SER A 521 53.12 -66.31 24.05
CA SER A 521 54.06 -67.06 24.87
C SER A 521 55.24 -66.19 25.30
N THR A 522 55.75 -66.48 26.48
CA THR A 522 56.95 -65.87 27.05
C THR A 522 58.19 -66.71 26.73
N ASN A 523 59.38 -66.19 27.01
CA ASN A 523 60.61 -66.99 26.87
C ASN A 523 60.66 -68.11 27.93
N PRO A 524 61.30 -69.25 27.64
CA PRO A 524 61.57 -70.29 28.64
C PRO A 524 62.18 -69.75 29.93
N GLY A 525 61.73 -70.27 31.08
CA GLY A 525 62.21 -69.93 32.42
C GLY A 525 61.53 -68.70 33.05
N THR A 526 60.40 -68.24 32.52
CA THR A 526 59.64 -67.11 33.09
C THR A 526 58.53 -67.53 34.05
N ALA A 527 58.05 -68.79 34.00
CA ALA A 527 57.05 -69.26 34.95
C ALA A 527 57.70 -69.46 36.34
N GLY A 528 57.06 -69.00 37.40
CA GLY A 528 57.63 -68.97 38.75
C GLY A 528 58.60 -67.80 39.03
N ALA A 529 58.87 -66.94 38.05
CA ALA A 529 59.76 -65.77 38.20
C ALA A 529 59.03 -64.49 38.69
N GLY A 530 57.72 -64.55 38.91
CA GLY A 530 56.87 -63.44 39.33
C GLY A 530 56.02 -62.85 38.19
N ASN A 531 55.06 -62.00 38.56
CA ASN A 531 54.10 -61.41 37.64
C ASN A 531 54.77 -60.58 36.52
N LEU A 532 54.17 -60.59 35.33
CA LEU A 532 54.60 -59.77 34.20
C LEU A 532 53.75 -58.51 34.11
N ASN A 533 54.41 -57.35 34.03
CA ASN A 533 53.72 -56.08 33.74
C ASN A 533 53.92 -55.77 32.26
N ILE A 534 52.83 -55.76 31.51
CA ILE A 534 52.82 -55.45 30.08
C ILE A 534 52.06 -54.15 29.84
N THR A 535 52.28 -53.55 28.68
CA THR A 535 51.49 -52.43 28.18
C THR A 535 51.04 -52.75 26.77
N ILE A 536 49.72 -52.78 26.60
CA ILE A 536 49.07 -52.87 25.29
C ILE A 536 49.00 -51.45 24.74
N GLN A 537 49.42 -51.27 23.50
CA GLN A 537 49.42 -49.99 22.82
C GLN A 537 48.76 -50.16 21.45
N ASP A 538 47.82 -49.29 21.13
CA ASP A 538 47.24 -49.23 19.79
C ASP A 538 48.31 -48.78 18.78
N ASP A 539 48.41 -49.46 17.63
CA ASP A 539 49.44 -49.13 16.63
C ASP A 539 49.11 -47.87 15.81
N SER A 540 47.85 -47.43 15.80
CA SER A 540 47.38 -46.22 15.13
C SER A 540 47.40 -44.99 16.04
N ASP A 541 47.33 -45.17 17.36
CA ASP A 541 47.46 -44.11 18.37
C ASP A 541 48.43 -44.51 19.50
N GLY A 542 49.65 -43.98 19.43
CA GLY A 542 50.69 -44.27 20.41
C GLY A 542 50.41 -43.73 21.83
N ALA A 543 49.43 -42.85 22.03
CA ALA A 543 49.00 -42.44 23.37
C ALA A 543 47.93 -43.38 23.96
N CYS A 544 47.29 -44.20 23.13
CA CYS A 544 46.25 -45.14 23.53
C CYS A 544 46.89 -46.42 24.08
N THR A 545 47.03 -46.46 25.41
CA THR A 545 47.70 -47.57 26.10
C THR A 545 46.87 -48.12 27.25
N PHE A 546 46.98 -49.43 27.49
CA PHE A 546 46.38 -50.11 28.64
C PHE A 546 47.45 -50.93 29.38
N PRO A 547 47.78 -50.60 30.64
CA PRO A 547 48.67 -51.42 31.45
C PRO A 547 47.94 -52.68 31.93
N GLU A 548 48.60 -53.84 31.87
CA GLU A 548 48.04 -55.11 32.32
C GLU A 548 49.09 -55.90 33.11
N THR A 549 48.64 -56.63 34.13
CA THR A 549 49.49 -57.50 34.95
C THR A 549 49.09 -58.96 34.75
N ILE A 550 49.96 -59.72 34.10
CA ILE A 550 49.81 -61.17 34.00
C ILE A 550 50.27 -61.78 35.33
N THR A 551 49.33 -62.40 36.06
CA THR A 551 49.67 -63.10 37.30
C THR A 551 50.42 -64.38 36.97
N ASP A 552 51.57 -64.57 37.62
CA ASP A 552 52.39 -65.76 37.43
C ASP A 552 51.65 -67.01 37.94
N PRO A 553 51.42 -68.04 37.10
CA PRO A 553 50.79 -69.29 37.52
C PRO A 553 51.71 -70.15 38.41
N GLY A 554 53.00 -69.82 38.54
CA GLY A 554 54.02 -70.66 39.15
C GLY A 554 54.61 -71.65 38.15
N THR A 555 55.64 -72.38 38.58
CA THR A 555 56.21 -73.50 37.80
C THR A 555 55.21 -74.64 37.71
N CYS A 556 55.26 -75.39 36.61
CA CYS A 556 54.43 -76.57 36.36
C CYS A 556 55.24 -77.86 36.20
N SER A 557 56.57 -77.76 36.31
CA SER A 557 57.49 -78.87 36.53
C SER A 557 57.71 -79.17 38.02
N ASP A 558 57.78 -80.46 38.37
CA ASP A 558 57.86 -80.99 39.76
C ASP A 558 59.26 -81.46 40.19
#